data_AF-A0AAE0GQ28-F1
#
_entry.id   AF-A0AAE0GQ28-F1
#
_cell.length_a   1.000
_cell.length_b   1.000
_cell.length_c   1.000
_cell.angle_alpha   90.00
_cell.angle_beta   90.00
_cell.angle_gamma   90.00
#
_symmetry.space_group_name_H-M   'P 1'
#
loop_
_entity.id
_entity.type
_entity.pdbx_description
1 polymer ?
#
loop_
_entity_poly.entity_id
_entity_poly.type
_entity_poly.pdbx_seq_one_letter_code
_entity_poly.pdbx_strand_id
1 'polypeptide(L)'
;MLMLMLFPTMISMVRFPKKKVDTNTKSNAEHTPIVHLYTNHKTGTALAHAIAKESPFFVTSDIHWAGSMPAPRHQQREQFVVNFIRDPFHLVLSAYEYHKGDQSKPEEWTNVAMRIDNHYNFGGWQGTNAVVREANLYPTIFDEQDGSKPALSPILARESYRDYLRRIPLKQGLLAEIVRSLQRDLPFVLESYRSTLEPSNEISVCIEWLSESPSCFQATWEHVVKDVFKIEGFNSSTVTDPRKHFHQGAYKLDESEKMRLLSDLHDLDSRLFKGALQRVSRELPCNRTCTNFTG
;
A
#
# COMPACT_ATOMS: atom_id res chain seq x y z
N MET A 1 -2.02 2.81 27.95
CA MET A 1 -1.21 1.83 27.21
C MET A 1 -2.18 1.08 26.29
N LEU A 2 -2.23 1.42 25.01
CA LEU A 2 -3.18 0.84 24.06
C LEU A 2 -2.64 -0.54 23.67
N MET A 3 -3.20 -1.61 24.22
CA MET A 3 -2.89 -2.96 23.82
C MET A 3 -3.51 -3.13 22.42
N LEU A 4 -2.69 -3.05 21.37
CA LEU A 4 -3.05 -3.50 20.03
C LEU A 4 -3.49 -4.95 20.17
N MET A 5 -4.80 -5.20 20.26
CA MET A 5 -5.33 -6.55 20.21
C MET A 5 -5.03 -7.07 18.82
N LEU A 6 -3.95 -7.84 18.71
CA LEU A 6 -3.62 -8.64 17.54
C LEU A 6 -4.71 -9.71 17.41
N PHE A 7 -5.79 -9.38 16.72
CA PHE A 7 -6.72 -10.39 16.26
C PHE A 7 -6.02 -11.21 15.18
N PRO A 8 -5.98 -12.54 15.28
CA PRO A 8 -5.50 -13.38 14.18
C PRO A 8 -6.49 -13.23 13.02
N THR A 9 -6.16 -12.38 12.05
CA THR A 9 -6.87 -12.33 10.77
C THR A 9 -6.76 -13.69 10.12
N MET A 10 -7.88 -14.40 9.94
CA MET A 10 -7.91 -15.62 9.14
C MET A 10 -7.49 -15.26 7.70
N ILE A 11 -6.29 -15.72 7.34
CA ILE A 11 -5.65 -15.49 6.04
C ILE A 11 -6.40 -16.30 5.00
N SER A 12 -7.28 -15.66 4.23
CA SER A 12 -7.79 -16.25 3.00
C SER A 12 -6.80 -15.92 1.88
N MET A 13 -5.94 -16.89 1.53
CA MET A 13 -5.02 -16.75 0.40
C MET A 13 -5.83 -16.64 -0.90
N VAL A 14 -5.93 -15.44 -1.47
CA VAL A 14 -6.49 -15.24 -2.80
C VAL A 14 -5.56 -15.92 -3.81
N ARG A 15 -6.01 -17.03 -4.41
CA ARG A 15 -5.27 -17.71 -5.49
C ARG A 15 -5.49 -16.96 -6.78
N PHE A 16 -4.49 -16.20 -7.22
CA PHE A 16 -4.50 -15.60 -8.55
C PHE A 16 -4.20 -16.64 -9.64
N PRO A 17 -4.80 -16.52 -10.84
CA PRO A 17 -4.48 -17.37 -11.96
C PRO A 17 -3.02 -17.18 -12.34
N LYS A 18 -2.23 -18.27 -12.25
CA LYS A 18 -0.84 -18.28 -12.72
C LYS A 18 -0.85 -17.96 -14.21
N LYS A 19 -0.24 -16.83 -14.61
CA LYS A 19 0.14 -16.65 -16.01
C LYS A 19 1.13 -17.77 -16.32
N LYS A 20 0.76 -18.70 -17.21
CA LYS A 20 1.70 -19.71 -17.69
C LYS A 20 2.82 -18.95 -18.39
N VAL A 21 3.95 -18.82 -17.71
CA VAL A 21 5.21 -18.47 -18.37
C VAL A 21 5.46 -19.63 -19.33
N ASP A 22 5.54 -19.36 -20.63
CA ASP A 22 5.86 -20.37 -21.62
C ASP A 22 7.27 -20.91 -21.32
N THR A 23 7.33 -22.10 -20.71
CA THR A 23 8.57 -22.78 -20.32
C THR A 23 9.22 -23.53 -21.48
N ASN A 24 8.78 -23.32 -22.73
CA ASN A 24 9.18 -24.14 -23.87
C ASN A 24 10.40 -23.65 -24.67
N THR A 25 11.02 -22.54 -24.27
CA THR A 25 12.33 -22.14 -24.79
C THR A 25 13.44 -22.85 -24.03
N LYS A 26 13.82 -24.06 -24.49
CA LYS A 26 15.08 -24.74 -24.14
C LYS A 26 16.28 -24.01 -24.76
N SER A 27 16.44 -22.72 -24.49
CA SER A 27 17.70 -22.03 -24.77
C SER A 27 18.61 -22.19 -23.56
N ASN A 28 19.91 -22.39 -23.80
CA ASN A 28 20.99 -22.28 -22.83
C ASN A 28 21.13 -20.84 -22.28
N ALA A 29 20.00 -20.19 -21.97
CA ALA A 29 19.95 -18.89 -21.34
C ALA A 29 20.49 -19.08 -19.92
N GLU A 30 21.78 -18.79 -19.82
CA GLU A 30 22.52 -18.40 -18.64
C GLU A 30 21.57 -17.85 -17.57
N HIS A 31 21.69 -18.37 -16.34
CA HIS A 31 20.76 -18.19 -15.23
C HIS A 31 20.54 -16.71 -14.91
N THR A 32 19.64 -16.06 -15.66
CA THR A 32 19.37 -14.65 -15.48
C THR A 32 18.61 -14.50 -14.15
N PRO A 33 19.12 -13.71 -13.20
CA PRO A 33 18.45 -13.50 -11.92
C PRO A 33 17.09 -12.86 -12.13
N ILE A 34 16.13 -13.25 -11.28
CA ILE A 34 14.76 -12.73 -11.32
C ILE A 34 14.55 -11.83 -10.10
N VAL A 35 14.11 -10.60 -10.35
CA VAL A 35 13.73 -9.64 -9.33
C VAL A 35 12.21 -9.60 -9.21
N HIS A 36 11.69 -10.00 -8.06
CA HIS A 36 10.28 -9.94 -7.74
C HIS A 36 9.91 -8.57 -7.15
N LEU A 37 8.96 -7.89 -7.78
CA LEU A 37 8.40 -6.64 -7.27
C LEU A 37 7.13 -6.96 -6.48
N TYR A 38 7.18 -6.74 -5.17
CA TYR A 38 6.07 -6.96 -4.24
C TYR A 38 5.45 -5.63 -3.82
N THR A 39 4.13 -5.60 -3.77
CA THR A 39 3.38 -4.42 -3.35
C THR A 39 2.25 -4.82 -2.43
N ASN A 40 2.12 -4.14 -1.31
CA ASN A 40 0.92 -4.15 -0.50
C ASN A 40 -0.16 -3.23 -1.10
N HIS A 41 -1.36 -3.29 -0.51
CA HIS A 41 -2.47 -2.43 -0.93
C HIS A 41 -2.06 -0.96 -0.83
N LYS A 42 -2.22 -0.24 -1.95
CA LYS A 42 -1.83 1.17 -2.08
C LYS A 42 -0.35 1.45 -1.85
N THR A 43 0.53 0.47 -2.04
CA THR A 43 1.99 0.69 -2.13
C THR A 43 2.48 0.44 -3.55
N GLY A 44 1.81 1.02 -4.55
CA GLY A 44 2.38 1.16 -5.90
C GLY A 44 2.30 -0.06 -6.82
N THR A 45 1.26 -0.90 -6.72
CA THR A 45 1.03 -2.05 -7.61
C THR A 45 1.13 -1.69 -9.09
N ALA A 46 0.51 -0.58 -9.50
CA ALA A 46 0.57 -0.14 -10.89
C ALA A 46 2.00 0.28 -11.31
N LEU A 47 2.78 0.87 -10.39
CA LEU A 47 4.21 1.20 -10.58
C LEU A 47 5.04 -0.06 -10.80
N ALA A 48 4.88 -1.06 -9.93
CA ALA A 48 5.53 -2.34 -10.10
C ALA A 48 5.20 -2.98 -11.46
N HIS A 49 3.93 -2.95 -11.88
CA HIS A 49 3.52 -3.51 -13.18
C HIS A 49 4.14 -2.78 -14.37
N ALA A 50 4.25 -1.45 -14.30
CA ALA A 50 4.91 -0.69 -15.34
C ALA A 50 6.40 -1.09 -15.44
N ILE A 51 7.12 -1.15 -14.32
CA ILE A 51 8.54 -1.54 -14.30
C ILE A 51 8.75 -2.96 -14.84
N ALA A 52 7.90 -3.92 -14.42
CA ALA A 52 8.01 -5.30 -14.90
C ALA A 52 7.69 -5.48 -16.39
N LYS A 53 6.99 -4.53 -17.01
CA LYS A 53 6.71 -4.56 -18.44
C LYS A 53 7.93 -4.09 -19.25
N GLU A 54 8.73 -3.19 -18.71
CA GLU A 54 9.87 -2.57 -19.40
C GLU A 54 11.13 -3.45 -19.39
N SER A 55 11.22 -4.45 -18.49
CA SER A 55 12.42 -5.29 -18.39
C SER A 55 12.09 -6.75 -18.03
N PRO A 56 12.74 -7.72 -18.70
CA PRO A 56 12.52 -9.16 -18.45
C PRO A 56 13.10 -9.64 -17.11
N PHE A 57 13.92 -8.82 -16.43
CA PHE A 57 14.49 -9.14 -15.13
C PHE A 57 13.45 -9.01 -13.99
N PHE A 58 12.38 -8.24 -14.21
CA PHE A 58 11.40 -7.93 -13.19
C PHE A 58 10.13 -8.75 -13.38
N VAL A 59 9.63 -9.32 -12.29
CA VAL A 59 8.34 -9.99 -12.24
C VAL A 59 7.51 -9.36 -11.14
N THR A 60 6.31 -8.89 -11.46
CA THR A 60 5.38 -8.41 -10.43
C THR A 60 4.66 -9.54 -9.74
N SER A 61 4.51 -9.39 -8.43
CA SER A 61 3.62 -10.20 -7.63
C SER A 61 2.66 -9.25 -6.91
N ASP A 62 1.41 -9.17 -7.38
CA ASP A 62 0.34 -8.49 -6.65
C ASP A 62 -0.10 -9.40 -5.51
N ILE A 63 0.43 -9.14 -4.33
CA ILE A 63 0.19 -9.98 -3.16
C ILE A 63 -0.04 -9.01 -2.01
N HIS A 64 -1.20 -9.13 -1.36
CA HIS A 64 -1.39 -8.69 0.03
C HIS A 64 -0.44 -9.51 0.92
N TRP A 65 0.85 -9.20 0.82
CA TRP A 65 1.95 -10.02 1.27
C TRP A 65 2.16 -9.76 2.76
N ALA A 66 1.91 -10.80 3.55
CA ALA A 66 1.78 -10.71 4.99
C ALA A 66 2.93 -11.37 5.77
N GLY A 67 4.08 -11.59 5.15
CA GLY A 67 5.22 -12.23 5.83
C GLY A 67 6.16 -12.98 4.90
N SER A 68 7.18 -13.63 5.47
CA SER A 68 8.32 -14.24 4.77
C SER A 68 7.93 -14.95 3.47
N MET A 69 8.67 -14.67 2.39
CA MET A 69 8.49 -15.37 1.12
C MET A 69 8.39 -16.88 1.39
N PRO A 70 7.41 -17.60 0.80
CA PRO A 70 7.46 -19.04 0.87
C PRO A 70 8.80 -19.45 0.25
N ALA A 71 9.72 -19.95 1.07
CA ALA A 71 11.04 -20.38 0.65
C ALA A 71 10.86 -21.15 -0.67
N PRO A 72 11.51 -20.72 -1.77
CA PRO A 72 11.17 -21.22 -3.09
C PRO A 72 11.26 -22.75 -3.06
N ARG A 73 10.11 -23.42 -3.16
CA ARG A 73 10.03 -24.89 -3.05
C ARG A 73 10.73 -25.60 -4.21
N HIS A 74 11.24 -24.84 -5.18
CA HIS A 74 12.04 -25.30 -6.31
C HIS A 74 13.22 -24.33 -6.53
N GLN A 75 14.22 -24.44 -5.67
CA GLN A 75 15.51 -23.74 -5.74
C GLN A 75 16.29 -24.15 -7.00
N GLN A 76 16.38 -23.27 -8.00
CA GLN A 76 17.50 -23.25 -8.96
C GLN A 76 17.86 -21.83 -9.47
N ARG A 77 17.16 -20.76 -9.06
CA ARG A 77 17.50 -19.38 -9.47
C ARG A 77 17.67 -18.49 -8.24
N GLU A 78 18.66 -17.62 -8.29
CA GLU A 78 18.78 -16.48 -7.40
C GLU A 78 17.53 -15.61 -7.57
N GLN A 79 16.76 -15.51 -6.49
CA GLN A 79 15.56 -14.68 -6.41
C GLN A 79 15.89 -13.47 -5.55
N PHE A 80 15.60 -12.31 -6.12
CA PHE A 80 15.70 -11.02 -5.45
C PHE A 80 14.31 -10.45 -5.24
N VAL A 81 14.12 -9.66 -4.18
CA VAL A 81 12.83 -9.09 -3.82
C VAL A 81 12.97 -7.59 -3.62
N VAL A 82 12.13 -6.83 -4.30
CA VAL A 82 11.91 -5.41 -4.02
C VAL A 82 10.51 -5.26 -3.44
N ASN A 83 10.44 -4.96 -2.15
CA ASN A 83 9.20 -4.70 -1.43
C ASN A 83 8.89 -3.20 -1.47
N PHE A 84 7.86 -2.80 -2.23
CA PHE A 84 7.41 -1.42 -2.24
C PHE A 84 6.61 -1.10 -1.00
N ILE A 85 7.08 -0.09 -0.28
CA ILE A 85 6.43 0.48 0.89
C ILE A 85 6.05 1.93 0.61
N ARG A 86 5.25 2.50 1.49
CA ARG A 86 4.73 3.86 1.36
C ARG A 86 4.64 4.50 2.74
N ASP A 87 4.87 5.80 2.82
CA ASP A 87 4.57 6.53 4.05
C ASP A 87 3.10 6.33 4.46
N PRO A 88 2.78 6.08 5.74
CA PRO A 88 1.41 5.79 6.17
C PRO A 88 0.40 6.88 5.87
N PHE A 89 0.79 8.17 5.93
CA PHE A 89 -0.11 9.27 5.59
C PHE A 89 -0.41 9.30 4.08
N HIS A 90 0.62 9.09 3.26
CA HIS A 90 0.47 8.96 1.82
C HIS A 90 -0.33 7.71 1.42
N LEU A 91 -0.21 6.61 2.17
CA LEU A 91 -1.00 5.40 1.97
C LEU A 91 -2.48 5.67 2.21
N VAL A 92 -2.83 6.29 3.35
CA VAL A 92 -4.21 6.65 3.69
C VAL A 92 -4.79 7.62 2.66
N LEU A 93 -4.04 8.66 2.29
CA LEU A 93 -4.48 9.62 1.28
C LEU A 93 -4.69 8.95 -0.10
N SER A 94 -3.76 8.08 -0.51
CA SER A 94 -3.90 7.34 -1.76
C SER A 94 -5.08 6.37 -1.72
N ALA A 95 -5.40 5.78 -0.57
CA ALA A 95 -6.55 4.92 -0.40
C ALA A 95 -7.85 5.71 -0.51
N TYR A 96 -7.94 6.84 0.19
CA TYR A 96 -9.09 7.75 0.15
C TYR A 96 -9.43 8.17 -1.27
N GLU A 97 -8.46 8.73 -2.00
CA GLU A 97 -8.65 9.20 -3.37
C GLU A 97 -9.03 8.05 -4.31
N TYR A 98 -8.46 6.85 -4.08
CA TYR A 98 -8.76 5.68 -4.89
C TYR A 98 -10.19 5.16 -4.63
N HIS A 99 -10.60 4.98 -3.38
CA HIS A 99 -11.90 4.38 -3.06
C HIS A 99 -13.06 5.34 -3.30
N LYS A 100 -12.86 6.64 -3.03
CA LYS A 100 -13.83 7.71 -3.32
C LYS A 100 -13.95 8.02 -4.81
N GLY A 101 -12.83 8.00 -5.53
CA GLY A 101 -12.74 8.48 -6.90
C GLY A 101 -13.67 7.76 -7.88
N ASP A 102 -13.98 8.42 -9.00
CA ASP A 102 -14.69 7.79 -10.10
C ASP A 102 -13.70 7.03 -10.98
N GLN A 103 -13.68 5.71 -10.78
CA GLN A 103 -12.79 4.81 -11.48
C GLN A 103 -13.61 3.95 -12.43
N SER A 104 -13.11 3.81 -13.65
CA SER A 104 -13.68 2.91 -14.65
C SER A 104 -13.66 1.44 -14.21
N LYS A 105 -12.75 1.09 -13.27
CA LYS A 105 -12.60 -0.25 -12.71
C LYS A 105 -12.38 -0.16 -11.20
N PRO A 106 -13.45 -0.03 -10.43
CA PRO A 106 -13.33 0.02 -8.99
C PRO A 106 -13.04 -1.36 -8.38
N GLU A 107 -12.41 -1.37 -7.21
CA GLU A 107 -12.29 -2.59 -6.43
C GLU A 107 -13.69 -3.10 -6.08
N GLU A 108 -13.98 -4.35 -6.41
CA GLU A 108 -15.32 -4.94 -6.30
C GLU A 108 -15.93 -4.72 -4.90
N TRP A 109 -15.14 -4.94 -3.85
CA TRP A 109 -15.56 -4.77 -2.46
C TRP A 109 -16.01 -3.34 -2.11
N THR A 110 -15.53 -2.31 -2.82
CA THR A 110 -15.94 -0.91 -2.57
C THR A 110 -17.34 -0.59 -3.06
N ASN A 111 -17.90 -1.42 -3.96
CA ASN A 111 -19.25 -1.24 -4.53
C ASN A 111 -20.28 -2.20 -3.94
N VAL A 112 -19.87 -3.12 -3.07
CA VAL A 112 -20.80 -3.98 -2.34
C VAL A 112 -21.41 -3.18 -1.21
N ALA A 113 -22.73 -3.29 -1.04
CA ALA A 113 -23.44 -2.70 0.08
C ALA A 113 -22.83 -3.15 1.42
N MET A 114 -22.42 -2.19 2.24
CA MET A 114 -21.88 -2.44 3.58
C MET A 114 -22.95 -3.03 4.51
N ARG A 115 -24.22 -2.67 4.28
CA ARG A 115 -25.39 -3.12 5.04
C ARG A 115 -26.49 -3.61 4.10
N ILE A 116 -26.96 -4.84 4.30
CA ILE A 116 -28.12 -5.43 3.62
C ILE A 116 -29.15 -5.84 4.68
N ASP A 117 -30.35 -5.25 4.64
CA ASP A 117 -31.51 -5.65 5.44
C ASP A 117 -31.21 -5.85 6.96
N ASN A 118 -30.59 -4.84 7.59
CA ASN A 118 -30.15 -4.84 9.00
C ASN A 118 -29.04 -5.83 9.37
N HIS A 119 -28.53 -6.60 8.42
CA HIS A 119 -27.34 -7.41 8.58
C HIS A 119 -26.15 -6.75 7.88
N TYR A 120 -25.00 -6.79 8.53
CA TYR A 120 -23.75 -6.39 7.89
C TYR A 120 -23.37 -7.47 6.88
N ASN A 121 -23.19 -7.07 5.63
CA ASN A 121 -22.85 -8.03 4.58
C ASN A 121 -21.42 -8.55 4.81
N PHE A 122 -21.28 -9.86 4.98
CA PHE A 122 -19.98 -10.52 5.16
C PHE A 122 -19.18 -10.61 3.84
N GLY A 123 -19.85 -10.48 2.68
CA GLY A 123 -19.20 -10.50 1.36
C GLY A 123 -18.50 -9.19 0.98
N GLY A 124 -18.93 -8.07 1.56
CA GLY A 124 -18.19 -6.80 1.53
C GLY A 124 -17.14 -6.79 2.64
N TRP A 125 -16.16 -7.70 2.55
CA TRP A 125 -14.99 -7.88 3.43
C TRP A 125 -15.13 -7.37 4.88
N GLN A 126 -15.18 -8.30 5.83
CA GLN A 126 -15.28 -8.12 7.31
C GLN A 126 -14.53 -6.90 7.88
N GLY A 127 -13.40 -6.50 7.28
CA GLY A 127 -12.63 -5.31 7.65
C GLY A 127 -13.42 -3.99 7.55
N THR A 128 -14.17 -3.71 6.49
CA THR A 128 -14.76 -2.36 6.30
C THR A 128 -15.94 -2.09 7.24
N ASN A 129 -16.72 -3.12 7.55
CA ASN A 129 -17.80 -3.02 8.54
C ASN A 129 -17.24 -2.97 9.98
N ALA A 130 -16.16 -3.71 10.25
CA ALA A 130 -15.43 -3.58 11.51
C ALA A 130 -14.86 -2.17 11.66
N VAL A 131 -14.33 -1.56 10.60
CA VAL A 131 -13.80 -0.19 10.58
C VAL A 131 -14.85 0.83 11.02
N VAL A 132 -16.03 0.87 10.39
CA VAL A 132 -17.05 1.87 10.76
C VAL A 132 -17.65 1.57 12.13
N ARG A 133 -17.82 0.29 12.49
CA ARG A 133 -18.28 -0.11 13.82
C ARG A 133 -17.26 0.28 14.89
N GLU A 134 -15.98 -0.01 14.67
CA GLU A 134 -14.89 0.24 15.60
C GLU A 134 -14.63 1.73 15.73
N ALA A 135 -14.62 2.49 14.64
CA ALA A 135 -14.63 3.95 14.68
C ALA A 135 -15.75 4.50 15.60
N ASN A 136 -16.93 3.89 15.53
CA ASN A 136 -18.06 4.21 16.41
C ASN A 136 -17.97 3.57 17.82
N LEU A 137 -17.05 2.64 18.07
CA LEU A 137 -16.72 2.02 19.37
C LEU A 137 -15.45 2.62 20.03
N TYR A 138 -14.78 3.56 19.38
CA TYR A 138 -13.83 4.49 20.01
C TYR A 138 -14.43 5.68 20.82
N PRO A 139 -15.73 5.78 21.25
CA PRO A 139 -16.23 6.90 22.05
C PRO A 139 -15.50 7.10 23.39
N THR A 140 -14.73 6.12 23.86
CA THR A 140 -14.03 6.17 25.15
C THR A 140 -12.66 6.86 25.11
N ILE A 141 -12.16 7.24 23.93
CA ILE A 141 -10.92 8.04 23.80
C ILE A 141 -11.23 9.53 23.58
N PHE A 142 -12.48 9.86 23.25
CA PHE A 142 -12.92 11.23 23.02
C PHE A 142 -13.49 11.79 24.32
N ASP A 143 -12.62 12.46 25.07
CA ASP A 143 -13.02 13.25 26.22
C ASP A 143 -14.00 14.35 25.76
N GLU A 144 -15.12 14.47 26.47
CA GLU A 144 -16.32 15.21 26.07
C GLU A 144 -16.15 16.74 26.12
N GLN A 145 -14.93 17.25 26.20
CA GLN A 145 -14.67 18.66 26.53
C GLN A 145 -15.10 19.67 25.45
N ASP A 146 -15.44 19.25 24.23
CA ASP A 146 -15.85 20.16 23.16
C ASP A 146 -17.26 19.86 22.57
N GLY A 147 -17.99 18.87 23.11
CA GLY A 147 -19.37 18.55 22.70
C GLY A 147 -19.58 18.08 21.24
N SER A 148 -18.61 18.26 20.34
CA SER A 148 -18.65 17.80 18.96
C SER A 148 -17.81 16.53 18.79
N LYS A 149 -18.38 15.37 19.10
CA LYS A 149 -17.79 14.09 18.67
C LYS A 149 -17.76 14.10 17.13
N PRO A 150 -16.60 13.95 16.46
CA PRO A 150 -16.57 13.68 15.03
C PRO A 150 -17.07 12.25 14.82
N ALA A 151 -18.37 12.04 14.98
CA ALA A 151 -19.02 10.80 14.66
C ALA A 151 -18.93 10.62 13.15
N LEU A 152 -18.44 9.46 12.73
CA LEU A 152 -18.65 9.01 11.36
C LEU A 152 -20.16 9.03 11.10
N SER A 153 -20.56 9.65 10.00
CA SER A 153 -21.97 9.64 9.59
C SER A 153 -22.46 8.19 9.50
N PRO A 154 -23.73 7.90 9.85
CA PRO A 154 -24.26 6.55 9.74
C PRO A 154 -24.22 6.07 8.29
N ILE A 155 -24.00 4.76 8.13
CA ILE A 155 -24.12 4.06 6.85
C ILE A 155 -25.61 3.94 6.49
N LEU A 156 -25.98 4.37 5.30
CA LEU A 156 -27.35 4.25 4.77
C LEU A 156 -27.62 2.80 4.32
N ALA A 157 -28.90 2.43 4.25
CA ALA A 157 -29.28 1.10 3.77
C ALA A 157 -28.78 0.89 2.34
N ARG A 158 -28.13 -0.26 2.09
CA ARG A 158 -27.56 -0.64 0.78
C ARG A 158 -26.44 0.27 0.27
N GLU A 159 -25.90 1.14 1.11
CA GLU A 159 -24.81 2.03 0.74
C GLU A 159 -23.49 1.25 0.63
N SER A 160 -22.80 1.43 -0.50
CA SER A 160 -21.45 0.90 -0.70
C SER A 160 -20.41 1.77 0.01
N TYR A 161 -19.21 1.22 0.27
CA TYR A 161 -18.14 2.01 0.91
C TYR A 161 -17.75 3.23 0.07
N ARG A 162 -17.75 3.08 -1.25
CA ARG A 162 -17.51 4.18 -2.17
C ARG A 162 -18.57 5.27 -2.06
N ASP A 163 -19.85 4.90 -2.09
CA ASP A 163 -20.95 5.87 -1.99
C ASP A 163 -20.91 6.60 -0.65
N TYR A 164 -20.56 5.88 0.42
CA TYR A 164 -20.31 6.44 1.73
C TYR A 164 -19.21 7.52 1.71
N LEU A 165 -18.01 7.19 1.19
CA LEU A 165 -16.90 8.15 1.08
C LEU A 165 -17.21 9.37 0.21
N ARG A 166 -18.08 9.23 -0.79
CA ARG A 166 -18.53 10.33 -1.65
C ARG A 166 -19.53 11.25 -0.95
N ARG A 167 -20.37 10.71 -0.08
CA ARG A 167 -21.44 11.44 0.60
C ARG A 167 -20.97 12.21 1.83
N ILE A 168 -20.08 11.63 2.62
CA ILE A 168 -19.68 12.22 3.91
C ILE A 168 -18.69 13.38 3.75
N PRO A 169 -18.60 14.28 4.76
CA PRO A 169 -17.59 15.34 4.76
C PRO A 169 -16.18 14.79 4.61
N LEU A 170 -15.31 15.54 3.93
CA LEU A 170 -13.94 15.14 3.62
C LEU A 170 -13.17 14.61 4.84
N LYS A 171 -13.20 15.32 5.97
CA LYS A 171 -12.50 14.89 7.20
C LYS A 171 -13.03 13.56 7.75
N GLN A 172 -14.33 13.27 7.60
CA GLN A 172 -14.89 11.97 7.97
C GLN A 172 -14.44 10.87 7.01
N GLY A 173 -14.31 11.19 5.72
CA GLY A 173 -13.75 10.27 4.73
C GLY A 173 -12.29 9.91 5.00
N LEU A 174 -11.46 10.90 5.33
CA LEU A 174 -10.09 10.68 5.79
C LEU A 174 -10.05 9.84 7.06
N LEU A 175 -10.89 10.15 8.06
CA LEU A 175 -11.01 9.37 9.28
C LEU A 175 -11.36 7.90 9.01
N ALA A 176 -12.34 7.63 8.14
CA ALA A 176 -12.73 6.28 7.77
C ALA A 176 -11.56 5.49 7.15
N GLU A 177 -10.72 6.14 6.35
CA GLU A 177 -9.54 5.53 5.75
C GLU A 177 -8.38 5.33 6.74
N ILE A 178 -8.16 6.24 7.70
CA ILE A 178 -7.19 6.00 8.78
C ILE A 178 -7.52 4.70 9.51
N VAL A 179 -8.78 4.55 9.94
CA VAL A 179 -9.22 3.35 10.67
C VAL A 179 -9.05 2.10 9.80
N ARG A 180 -9.44 2.17 8.52
CA ARG A 180 -9.26 1.05 7.57
C ARG A 180 -7.81 0.67 7.40
N SER A 181 -6.92 1.63 7.16
CA SER A 181 -5.51 1.37 6.92
C SER A 181 -4.77 0.88 8.17
N LEU A 182 -5.10 1.39 9.36
CA LEU A 182 -4.53 0.89 10.62
C LEU A 182 -4.87 -0.58 10.88
N GLN A 183 -6.09 -1.00 10.52
CA GLN A 183 -6.55 -2.36 10.77
C GLN A 183 -6.12 -3.35 9.70
N ARG A 184 -6.09 -2.90 8.44
CA ARG A 184 -5.93 -3.79 7.28
C ARG A 184 -4.59 -3.62 6.60
N ASP A 185 -4.20 -2.40 6.24
CA ASP A 185 -3.10 -2.23 5.27
C ASP A 185 -1.74 -2.15 5.97
N LEU A 186 -1.63 -1.29 6.98
CA LEU A 186 -0.38 -1.00 7.67
C LEU A 186 0.23 -2.20 8.42
N PRO A 187 -0.55 -3.11 9.03
CA PRO A 187 0.03 -4.33 9.59
C PRO A 187 0.80 -5.15 8.55
N PHE A 188 0.27 -5.29 7.33
CA PHE A 188 0.96 -6.02 6.25
C PHE A 188 2.16 -5.25 5.70
N VAL A 189 2.08 -3.92 5.59
CA VAL A 189 3.23 -3.09 5.20
C VAL A 189 4.36 -3.19 6.21
N LEU A 190 4.05 -3.16 7.50
CA LEU A 190 5.06 -3.30 8.56
C LEU A 190 5.66 -4.70 8.59
N GLU A 191 4.83 -5.74 8.46
CA GLU A 191 5.32 -7.12 8.45
C GLU A 191 6.21 -7.37 7.23
N SER A 192 5.80 -6.92 6.04
CA SER A 192 6.60 -7.05 4.83
C SER A 192 7.89 -6.23 4.89
N TYR A 193 7.89 -5.08 5.55
CA TYR A 193 9.11 -4.30 5.78
C TYR A 193 10.04 -5.00 6.78
N ARG A 194 9.52 -5.52 7.89
CA ARG A 194 10.33 -6.21 8.90
C ARG A 194 10.98 -7.47 8.33
N SER A 195 10.31 -8.17 7.41
CA SER A 195 10.92 -9.34 6.76
C SER A 195 12.12 -8.99 5.88
N THR A 196 12.24 -7.75 5.38
CA THR A 196 13.41 -7.31 4.60
C THR A 196 14.60 -6.86 5.46
N LEU A 197 14.44 -6.78 6.79
CA LEU A 197 15.53 -6.43 7.70
C LEU A 197 16.53 -7.59 7.88
N GLU A 198 16.13 -8.82 7.57
CA GLU A 198 16.99 -10.01 7.61
C GLU A 198 17.61 -10.25 6.21
N PRO A 199 18.95 -10.30 6.05
CA PRO A 199 19.62 -10.40 4.72
C PRO A 199 19.43 -11.77 4.05
N SER A 200 19.50 -11.92 2.70
CA SER A 200 20.49 -11.30 1.78
C SER A 200 19.99 -10.86 0.40
N ASN A 201 18.72 -11.05 0.05
CA ASN A 201 18.22 -10.80 -1.31
C ASN A 201 16.94 -9.93 -1.37
N GLU A 202 16.58 -9.28 -0.27
CA GLU A 202 15.36 -8.45 -0.19
C GLU A 202 15.72 -7.00 0.14
N ILE A 203 15.02 -6.05 -0.48
CA ILE A 203 15.13 -4.63 -0.15
C ILE A 203 13.75 -3.98 -0.15
N SER A 204 13.52 -3.08 0.81
CA SER A 204 12.34 -2.22 0.81
C SER A 204 12.63 -0.87 0.18
N VAL A 205 11.76 -0.44 -0.73
CA VAL A 205 11.85 0.85 -1.44
C VAL A 205 10.60 1.67 -1.18
N CYS A 206 10.76 2.90 -0.68
CA CYS A 206 9.62 3.82 -0.55
C CYS A 206 9.28 4.47 -1.88
N ILE A 207 7.99 4.55 -2.18
CA ILE A 207 7.50 5.11 -3.45
C ILE A 207 7.71 6.61 -3.53
N GLU A 208 7.70 7.30 -2.39
CA GLU A 208 7.97 8.72 -2.30
C GLU A 208 9.29 9.07 -2.98
N TRP A 209 10.35 8.27 -2.75
CA TRP A 209 11.68 8.45 -3.37
C TRP A 209 11.60 8.32 -4.89
N LEU A 210 10.93 7.28 -5.38
CA LEU A 210 10.74 7.03 -6.81
C LEU A 210 9.94 8.15 -7.48
N SER A 211 9.06 8.82 -6.73
CA SER A 211 8.21 9.88 -7.25
C SER A 211 8.86 11.27 -7.22
N GLU A 212 9.86 11.49 -6.39
CA GLU A 212 10.48 12.79 -6.11
C GLU A 212 11.05 13.47 -7.37
N SER A 213 11.85 12.76 -8.16
CA SER A 213 12.46 13.30 -9.39
C SER A 213 12.89 12.17 -10.35
N PRO A 214 13.11 12.46 -11.65
CA PRO A 214 13.59 11.43 -12.59
C PRO A 214 14.96 10.86 -12.15
N SER A 215 15.82 11.71 -11.60
CA SER A 215 17.13 11.31 -11.08
C SER A 215 16.99 10.40 -9.85
N CYS A 216 16.03 10.65 -8.94
CA CYS A 216 15.77 9.76 -7.82
C CYS A 216 15.29 8.38 -8.28
N PHE A 217 14.41 8.34 -9.29
CA PHE A 217 13.94 7.09 -9.87
C PHE A 217 15.11 6.27 -10.43
N GLN A 218 15.94 6.89 -11.27
CA GLN A 218 17.10 6.22 -11.88
C GLN A 218 18.11 5.77 -10.81
N ALA A 219 18.47 6.64 -9.87
CA ALA A 219 19.42 6.33 -8.80
C ALA A 219 18.94 5.15 -7.93
N THR A 220 17.64 5.07 -7.64
CA THR A 220 17.07 3.97 -6.86
C THR A 220 17.26 2.63 -7.59
N TRP A 221 16.97 2.56 -8.89
CA TRP A 221 17.15 1.32 -9.66
C TRP A 221 18.61 0.96 -9.89
N GLU A 222 19.48 1.95 -10.05
CA GLU A 222 20.92 1.71 -10.11
C GLU A 222 21.42 1.08 -8.81
N HIS A 223 21.03 1.62 -7.66
CA HIS A 223 21.39 1.07 -6.36
C HIS A 223 20.83 -0.34 -6.15
N VAL A 224 19.52 -0.53 -6.35
CA VAL A 224 18.86 -1.83 -6.17
C VAL A 224 19.52 -2.90 -7.03
N VAL A 225 19.80 -2.61 -8.30
CA VAL A 225 20.27 -3.64 -9.22
C VAL A 225 21.77 -3.87 -9.16
N LYS A 226 22.58 -2.80 -9.06
CA LYS A 226 24.04 -2.91 -9.06
C LYS A 226 24.62 -3.17 -7.68
N ASP A 227 24.15 -2.45 -6.67
CA ASP A 227 24.79 -2.48 -5.35
C ASP A 227 24.21 -3.59 -4.47
N VAL A 228 22.88 -3.75 -4.50
CA VAL A 228 22.17 -4.73 -3.67
C VAL A 228 22.18 -6.10 -4.33
N PHE A 229 21.69 -6.20 -5.57
CA PHE A 229 21.54 -7.49 -6.25
C PHE A 229 22.75 -7.90 -7.09
N LYS A 230 23.67 -6.97 -7.39
CA LYS A 230 24.88 -7.22 -8.18
C LYS A 230 24.61 -7.88 -9.53
N ILE A 231 23.53 -7.49 -10.19
CA ILE A 231 23.14 -8.05 -11.50
C ILE A 231 23.96 -7.35 -12.58
N GLU A 232 24.89 -8.08 -13.19
CA GLU A 232 25.69 -7.60 -14.32
C GLU A 232 24.83 -7.41 -15.59
N GLY A 233 25.21 -6.44 -16.42
CA GLY A 233 24.54 -6.18 -17.70
C GLY A 233 23.19 -5.44 -17.62
N PHE A 234 22.70 -5.13 -16.42
CA PHE A 234 21.51 -4.32 -16.27
C PHE A 234 21.79 -2.85 -16.66
N ASN A 235 21.08 -2.37 -17.67
CA ASN A 235 21.07 -0.97 -18.05
C ASN A 235 19.86 -0.27 -17.42
N SER A 236 20.10 0.56 -16.40
CA SER A 236 19.08 1.36 -15.70
C SER A 236 18.29 2.26 -16.64
N SER A 237 18.87 2.67 -17.77
CA SER A 237 18.18 3.49 -18.77
C SER A 237 17.07 2.75 -19.51
N THR A 238 16.98 1.41 -19.37
CA THR A 238 15.90 0.61 -19.97
C THR A 238 14.64 0.60 -19.13
N VAL A 239 14.72 0.93 -17.84
CA VAL A 239 13.55 1.16 -17.00
C VAL A 239 13.08 2.58 -17.23
N THR A 240 12.23 2.75 -18.24
CA THR A 240 11.61 4.05 -18.51
C THR A 240 10.83 4.49 -17.28
N ASP A 241 11.10 5.70 -16.82
CA ASP A 241 10.37 6.31 -15.72
C ASP A 241 8.85 6.32 -16.03
N PRO A 242 8.09 5.46 -15.36
CA PRO A 242 6.71 5.23 -15.71
C PRO A 242 5.79 6.32 -15.14
N ARG A 243 6.32 7.37 -14.49
CA ARG A 243 5.54 8.51 -13.98
C ARG A 243 4.69 9.19 -15.05
N LYS A 244 5.09 9.13 -16.33
CA LYS A 244 4.25 9.56 -17.47
C LYS A 244 2.94 8.77 -17.61
N HIS A 245 2.87 7.58 -17.01
CA HIS A 245 1.69 6.73 -16.98
C HIS A 245 0.94 6.80 -15.64
N PHE A 246 1.52 7.43 -14.61
CA PHE A 246 0.92 7.59 -13.27
C PHE A 246 0.09 8.86 -13.13
N HIS A 247 -0.91 9.03 -14.01
CA HIS A 247 -1.92 10.09 -13.87
C HIS A 247 -3.20 9.61 -13.17
N GLN A 248 -3.15 8.50 -12.41
CA GLN A 248 -4.32 7.92 -11.76
C GLN A 248 -4.20 7.95 -10.22
N GLY A 249 -5.24 8.43 -9.53
CA GLY A 249 -5.35 8.47 -8.06
C GLY A 249 -4.95 9.81 -7.43
N ALA A 250 -4.41 9.78 -6.20
CA ALA A 250 -4.00 10.97 -5.43
C ALA A 250 -2.96 11.86 -6.13
N TYR A 251 -2.30 11.37 -7.18
CA TYR A 251 -1.43 12.15 -8.05
C TYR A 251 -2.19 13.14 -8.97
N LYS A 252 -3.53 13.14 -8.92
CA LYS A 252 -4.36 14.17 -9.57
C LYS A 252 -4.51 15.44 -8.72
N LEU A 253 -4.25 15.36 -7.42
CA LEU A 253 -4.32 16.51 -6.53
C LEU A 253 -3.16 17.44 -6.88
N ASP A 254 -3.44 18.74 -6.94
CA ASP A 254 -2.35 19.70 -6.93
C ASP A 254 -1.59 19.62 -5.59
N GLU A 255 -0.34 20.08 -5.59
CA GLU A 255 0.52 19.94 -4.41
C GLU A 255 -0.05 20.69 -3.20
N SER A 256 -0.75 21.81 -3.41
CA SER A 256 -1.36 22.56 -2.30
C SER A 256 -2.51 21.78 -1.65
N GLU A 257 -3.36 21.15 -2.45
CA GLU A 257 -4.46 20.33 -1.96
C GLU A 257 -3.92 19.08 -1.26
N LYS A 258 -2.94 18.40 -1.85
CA LYS A 258 -2.26 17.26 -1.24
C LYS A 258 -1.67 17.63 0.13
N MET A 259 -0.94 18.75 0.23
CA MET A 259 -0.37 19.21 1.50
C MET A 259 -1.44 19.56 2.53
N ARG A 260 -2.56 20.17 2.10
CA ARG A 260 -3.73 20.41 2.98
C ARG A 260 -4.30 19.11 3.52
N LEU A 261 -4.49 18.09 2.68
CA LEU A 261 -5.03 16.79 3.10
C LEU A 261 -4.09 16.02 4.01
N LEU A 262 -2.78 16.07 3.75
CA LEU A 262 -1.77 15.50 4.65
C LEU A 262 -1.78 16.20 6.01
N SER A 263 -1.92 17.52 6.04
CA SER A 263 -2.08 18.28 7.28
C SER A 263 -3.34 17.85 8.05
N ASP A 264 -4.47 17.67 7.37
CA ASP A 264 -5.71 17.18 7.98
C ASP A 264 -5.54 15.75 8.55
N LEU A 265 -4.79 14.88 7.86
CA LEU A 265 -4.49 13.54 8.36
C LEU A 265 -3.58 13.56 9.59
N HIS A 266 -2.57 14.42 9.63
CA HIS A 266 -1.72 14.60 10.81
C HIS A 266 -2.50 15.10 12.03
N ASP A 267 -3.44 16.04 11.83
CA ASP A 267 -4.34 16.52 12.89
C ASP A 267 -5.22 15.37 13.42
N LEU A 268 -5.88 14.63 12.51
CA LEU A 268 -6.72 13.48 12.86
C LEU A 268 -5.93 12.39 13.60
N ASP A 269 -4.74 12.03 13.12
CA ASP A 269 -3.87 11.03 13.75
C ASP A 269 -3.44 11.46 15.15
N SER A 270 -3.01 12.70 15.31
CA SER A 270 -2.54 13.24 16.59
C SER A 270 -3.68 13.28 17.62
N ARG A 271 -4.84 13.81 17.23
CA ARG A 271 -5.99 14.00 18.13
C ARG A 271 -6.71 12.70 18.45
N LEU A 272 -6.94 11.84 17.46
CA LEU A 272 -7.86 10.71 17.60
C LEU A 272 -7.13 9.37 17.78
N PHE A 273 -5.92 9.23 17.22
CA PHE A 273 -5.16 7.98 17.21
C PHE A 273 -3.86 8.05 18.02
N LYS A 274 -3.64 9.16 18.73
CA LYS A 274 -2.45 9.42 19.56
C LYS A 274 -1.16 9.25 18.76
N GLY A 275 -1.15 9.68 17.49
CA GLY A 275 0.01 9.56 16.61
C GLY A 275 0.30 8.13 16.14
N ALA A 276 -0.72 7.32 15.85
CA ALA A 276 -0.54 5.93 15.42
C ALA A 276 0.13 5.85 14.05
N LEU A 277 -0.37 6.58 13.06
CA LEU A 277 0.26 6.67 11.74
C LEU A 277 1.68 7.24 11.88
N GLN A 278 1.86 8.26 12.71
CA GLN A 278 3.18 8.86 12.94
C GLN A 278 4.19 7.89 13.58
N ARG A 279 3.74 6.92 14.40
CA ARG A 279 4.62 5.86 14.91
C ARG A 279 5.04 4.93 13.79
N VAL A 280 4.09 4.46 12.98
CA VAL A 280 4.38 3.59 11.82
C VAL A 280 5.30 4.31 10.82
N SER A 281 5.08 5.59 10.56
CA SER A 281 5.91 6.42 9.66
C SER A 281 7.36 6.51 10.13
N ARG A 282 7.59 6.52 11.45
CA ARG A 282 8.95 6.50 12.04
C ARG A 282 9.63 5.14 11.96
N GLU A 283 8.87 4.05 11.88
CA GLU A 283 9.43 2.71 11.70
C GLU A 283 9.85 2.46 10.25
N LEU A 284 9.11 3.02 9.29
CA LEU A 284 9.43 2.91 7.87
C LEU A 284 10.51 3.93 7.46
N PRO A 285 11.42 3.59 6.53
CA PRO A 285 12.50 4.49 6.13
C PRO A 285 12.05 5.66 5.24
N CYS A 286 10.75 5.86 5.00
CA CYS A 286 10.23 6.75 3.95
C CYS A 286 10.42 8.25 4.19
N ASN A 287 10.89 8.65 5.38
CA ASN A 287 11.27 10.04 5.66
C ASN A 287 12.63 10.46 5.08
N ARG A 288 13.38 9.52 4.48
CA ARG A 288 14.66 9.80 3.81
C ARG A 288 14.41 10.39 2.42
N THR A 289 15.35 11.20 1.93
CA THR A 289 15.42 11.58 0.51
C THR A 289 16.14 10.50 -0.29
N CYS A 290 15.91 10.46 -1.61
CA CYS A 290 16.60 9.51 -2.47
C CYS A 290 18.14 9.66 -2.43
N THR A 291 18.65 10.85 -2.09
CA THR A 291 20.08 11.15 -1.97
C THR A 291 20.76 10.42 -0.81
N ASN A 292 20.01 10.02 0.21
CA ASN A 292 20.57 9.29 1.37
C ASN A 292 20.86 7.81 1.06
N PHE A 293 20.49 7.34 -0.14
CA PHE A 293 20.74 5.97 -0.60
C PHE A 293 21.99 5.82 -1.46
N THR A 294 22.51 6.92 -2.01
CA THR A 294 23.62 6.90 -2.98
C THR A 294 24.97 7.29 -2.39
N GLY A 295 25.03 7.62 -1.09
CA GLY A 295 26.24 8.03 -0.39
C GLY A 295 26.75 6.92 0.53
#